data_AF-A0A2R6BUN4-F1
#
_entry.id   AF-A0A2R6BUN4-F1
#
_cell.length_a   1.000
_cell.length_b   1.000
_cell.length_c   1.000
_cell.angle_alpha   90.00
_cell.angle_beta   90.00
_cell.angle_gamma   90.00
#
_symmetry.space_group_name_H-M   'P 1'
#
loop_
_entity.id
_entity.type
_entity.pdbx_description
1 polymer ?
#
loop_
_entity_poly.entity_id
_entity_poly.type
_entity_poly.pdbx_seq_one_letter_code
_entity_poly.pdbx_strand_id
1 'polypeptide(L)'
;NTQQGALDVISIQKRFQEFLTEFRVGEEFVYKKRINEMVANHERSVVVEFEHLIDFDYELAKTIQEFPDYAMPALKKALLEALKMIDPEYAAEIYEYAVRNQQLRGVETFEEAASLIPLNVRFKLPQSSLIRLRDLGAQHVDRLVLVEGVALRVAVSKPFLVIPVYRCMRCGFVQTGIVGLTEVFAPTKCPRVSEEGQRCNGPMALDSSSSYSINHQRMLLQERQEELVGGVLPRGVQALLTDDLVDKVKPGSRVRVSAIYRAYKPVKAQGERALDTFLEVNYLESAEKEFESVELTEKDLEEIRRMAQDPWLKEKLIDSLAPGIYGLRDIKEAILLALFGAPAVVLPDNTRVRGDSHILIIGDPGTGKSQLLQTIAKLVPRGIYTSGKGSSGVGLTAAVVRDAKGEFMLEAGAMVLADGGVCLIDEIDKMDDNDRSAIHEALEQQTVTITKAGIHATLNARCGVIAAGNPTFGKYLRDRSVADNINLPPTILSRFDLIFIVEDKPDDTRDRELADFVLRVRGQGKVDVPFSAETIRKYIAHARRSVNPVLSPDAAEKLNGFYLEM
;
A
#
# COMPACT_ATOMS: atom_id res chain seq x y z
N ASN A 1 24.65 13.07 -28.14
CA ASN A 1 25.34 11.81 -28.51
C ASN A 1 24.99 10.70 -27.54
N THR A 2 23.82 10.07 -27.72
CA THR A 2 23.43 8.70 -27.28
C THR A 2 21.95 8.50 -27.68
N GLN A 3 21.66 8.54 -28.98
CA GLN A 3 20.35 8.21 -29.55
C GLN A 3 20.52 7.15 -30.65
N GLN A 4 21.39 6.17 -30.43
CA GLN A 4 21.51 5.04 -31.34
C GLN A 4 20.51 3.97 -30.87
N GLY A 5 19.27 4.03 -31.40
CA GLY A 5 18.26 2.99 -31.19
C GLY A 5 16.86 3.44 -30.77
N ALA A 6 16.61 4.74 -30.55
CA ALA A 6 15.27 5.26 -30.27
C ALA A 6 14.54 5.60 -31.57
N LEU A 7 13.25 5.23 -31.67
CA LEU A 7 12.37 5.64 -32.77
C LEU A 7 12.16 7.17 -32.74
N ASP A 8 12.03 7.80 -33.91
CA ASP A 8 11.71 9.23 -34.00
C ASP A 8 10.32 9.55 -33.39
N VAL A 9 10.13 10.73 -32.80
CA VAL A 9 8.84 11.18 -32.20
C VAL A 9 7.64 10.91 -33.12
N ILE A 10 7.78 11.25 -34.41
CA ILE A 10 6.72 11.12 -35.40
C ILE A 10 6.38 9.64 -35.66
N SER A 11 7.40 8.78 -35.65
CA SER A 11 7.24 7.34 -35.81
C SER A 11 6.55 6.74 -34.59
N ILE A 12 6.97 7.12 -33.38
CA ILE A 12 6.31 6.72 -32.11
C ILE A 12 4.83 7.11 -32.15
N GLN A 13 4.54 8.34 -32.54
CA GLN A 13 3.18 8.86 -32.60
C GLN A 13 2.30 8.04 -33.55
N LYS A 14 2.75 7.81 -34.79
CA LYS A 14 1.98 7.06 -35.80
C LYS A 14 1.77 5.61 -35.38
N ARG A 15 2.82 4.90 -34.97
CA ARG A 15 2.73 3.49 -34.56
C ARG A 15 1.83 3.32 -33.34
N PHE A 16 1.86 4.25 -32.39
CA PHE A 16 0.97 4.19 -31.23
C PHE A 16 -0.49 4.54 -31.60
N GLN A 17 -0.71 5.45 -32.54
CA GLN A 17 -2.05 5.74 -33.06
C GLN A 17 -2.63 4.52 -33.79
N GLU A 18 -1.83 3.85 -34.62
CA GLU A 18 -2.19 2.57 -35.26
C GLU A 18 -2.54 1.52 -34.20
N PHE A 19 -1.72 1.37 -33.16
CA PHE A 19 -2.01 0.47 -32.03
C PHE A 19 -3.37 0.76 -31.37
N LEU A 20 -3.67 2.02 -31.03
CA LEU A 20 -4.94 2.38 -30.39
C LEU A 20 -6.17 2.11 -31.28
N THR A 21 -6.00 2.12 -32.61
CA THR A 21 -7.11 2.00 -33.56
C THR A 21 -7.26 0.59 -34.14
N GLU A 22 -6.17 -0.14 -34.31
CA GLU A 22 -6.10 -1.42 -35.03
C GLU A 22 -5.94 -2.63 -34.12
N PHE A 23 -5.43 -2.48 -32.90
CA PHE A 23 -5.20 -3.62 -32.00
C PHE A 23 -6.51 -4.31 -31.60
N ARG A 24 -6.52 -5.65 -31.70
CA ARG A 24 -7.68 -6.51 -31.41
C ARG A 24 -7.27 -7.67 -30.53
N VAL A 25 -8.15 -8.01 -29.59
CA VAL A 25 -8.06 -9.27 -28.83
C VAL A 25 -9.31 -10.08 -29.19
N GLY A 26 -9.11 -11.15 -29.95
CA GLY A 26 -10.22 -11.87 -30.58
C GLY A 26 -10.90 -11.03 -31.67
N GLU A 27 -12.22 -10.83 -31.56
CA GLU A 27 -13.02 -10.04 -32.52
C GLU A 27 -13.24 -8.58 -32.08
N GLU A 28 -12.87 -8.21 -30.84
CA GLU A 28 -13.13 -6.87 -30.29
C GLU A 28 -11.92 -5.93 -30.37
N PHE A 29 -12.18 -4.66 -30.71
CA PHE A 29 -11.20 -3.58 -30.59
C PHE A 29 -11.17 -3.05 -29.15
N VAL A 30 -10.27 -3.61 -28.34
CA VAL A 30 -10.18 -3.31 -26.90
C VAL A 30 -9.96 -1.83 -26.63
N TYR A 31 -9.02 -1.19 -27.32
CA TYR A 31 -8.67 0.21 -27.05
C TYR A 31 -9.69 1.21 -27.57
N LYS A 32 -10.38 0.93 -28.70
CA LYS A 32 -11.51 1.75 -29.14
C LYS A 32 -12.64 1.76 -28.10
N LYS A 33 -12.95 0.59 -27.53
CA LYS A 33 -13.95 0.47 -26.46
C LYS A 33 -13.52 1.22 -25.19
N ARG A 34 -12.26 1.09 -24.76
CA ARG A 34 -11.72 1.85 -23.62
C ARG A 34 -11.74 3.36 -23.85
N ILE A 35 -11.45 3.83 -25.07
CA ILE A 35 -11.55 5.25 -25.41
C ILE A 35 -13.01 5.71 -25.34
N ASN A 36 -13.96 4.92 -25.84
CA ASN A 36 -15.39 5.24 -25.71
C ASN A 36 -15.85 5.27 -24.24
N GLU A 37 -15.40 4.34 -23.42
CA GLU A 37 -15.67 4.33 -21.97
C GLU A 37 -15.08 5.57 -21.28
N MET A 38 -13.85 5.96 -21.65
CA MET A 38 -13.21 7.17 -21.16
C MET A 38 -14.04 8.42 -21.50
N VAL A 39 -14.54 8.52 -22.75
CA VAL A 39 -15.41 9.62 -23.18
C VAL A 39 -16.73 9.62 -22.41
N ALA A 40 -17.37 8.46 -22.25
CA ALA A 40 -18.64 8.31 -21.54
C ALA A 40 -18.55 8.71 -20.05
N ASN A 41 -17.43 8.41 -19.40
CA ASN A 41 -17.18 8.76 -18.00
C ASN A 41 -16.58 10.17 -17.83
N HIS A 42 -16.33 10.90 -18.94
CA HIS A 42 -15.56 12.15 -18.96
C HIS A 42 -14.18 12.03 -18.30
N GLU A 43 -13.56 10.87 -18.39
CA GLU A 43 -12.22 10.61 -17.89
C GLU A 43 -11.16 11.18 -18.84
N ARG A 44 -9.97 11.45 -18.31
CA ARG A 44 -8.84 12.03 -19.08
C ARG A 44 -7.66 11.06 -19.21
N SER A 45 -7.82 9.82 -18.76
CA SER A 45 -6.77 8.83 -18.76
C SER A 45 -7.19 7.54 -19.45
N VAL A 46 -6.30 6.98 -20.27
CA VAL A 46 -6.47 5.66 -20.89
C VAL A 46 -5.45 4.71 -20.31
N VAL A 47 -5.91 3.56 -19.82
CA VAL A 47 -5.05 2.49 -19.32
C VAL A 47 -4.68 1.54 -20.46
N VAL A 48 -3.37 1.45 -20.72
CA VAL A 48 -2.76 0.58 -21.72
C VAL A 48 -2.01 -0.54 -21.03
N GLU A 49 -2.40 -1.77 -21.32
CA GLU A 49 -1.66 -2.97 -20.93
C GLU A 49 -0.39 -3.09 -21.77
N PHE A 50 0.74 -3.25 -21.09
CA PHE A 50 2.05 -3.25 -21.72
C PHE A 50 2.32 -4.56 -22.47
N GLU A 51 1.67 -5.66 -22.10
CA GLU A 51 1.74 -6.94 -22.82
C GLU A 51 1.21 -6.81 -24.25
N HIS A 52 0.04 -6.18 -24.42
CA HIS A 52 -0.53 -5.89 -25.74
C HIS A 52 0.39 -5.03 -26.61
N LEU A 53 1.09 -4.08 -25.99
CA LEU A 53 2.03 -3.22 -26.70
C LEU A 53 3.27 -3.98 -27.15
N ILE A 54 3.78 -4.90 -26.31
CA ILE A 54 4.89 -5.80 -26.64
C ILE A 54 4.52 -6.71 -27.81
N ASP A 55 3.29 -7.26 -27.80
CA ASP A 55 2.80 -8.16 -28.84
C ASP A 55 2.61 -7.46 -30.19
N PHE A 56 2.19 -6.19 -30.17
CA PHE A 56 1.98 -5.41 -31.39
C PHE A 56 3.30 -4.83 -31.96
N ASP A 57 4.06 -4.11 -31.13
CA ASP A 57 5.34 -3.51 -31.52
C ASP A 57 6.33 -3.48 -30.35
N TYR A 58 7.25 -4.44 -30.38
CA TYR A 58 8.33 -4.57 -29.41
C TYR A 58 9.29 -3.36 -29.39
N GLU A 59 9.58 -2.74 -30.53
CA GLU A 59 10.49 -1.59 -30.60
C GLU A 59 9.86 -0.36 -29.93
N LEU A 60 8.57 -0.15 -30.16
CA LEU A 60 7.80 0.91 -29.51
C LEU A 60 7.76 0.71 -27.99
N ALA A 61 7.44 -0.51 -27.54
CA ALA A 61 7.43 -0.86 -26.12
C ALA A 61 8.80 -0.61 -25.46
N LYS A 62 9.89 -1.07 -26.10
CA LYS A 62 11.25 -0.85 -25.60
C LYS A 62 11.59 0.64 -25.50
N THR A 63 11.24 1.43 -26.52
CA THR A 63 11.49 2.88 -26.54
C THR A 63 10.76 3.59 -25.39
N ILE A 64 9.51 3.20 -25.11
CA ILE A 64 8.71 3.76 -24.01
C ILE A 64 9.29 3.38 -22.64
N GLN A 65 9.82 2.17 -22.50
CA GLN A 65 10.39 1.70 -21.24
C GLN A 65 11.76 2.34 -20.94
N GLU A 66 12.61 2.50 -21.95
CA GLU A 66 13.95 3.07 -21.81
C GLU A 66 13.96 4.61 -21.81
N PHE A 67 13.06 5.24 -22.57
CA PHE A 67 13.00 6.70 -22.76
C PHE A 67 11.56 7.24 -22.61
N PRO A 68 10.94 7.13 -21.42
CA PRO A 68 9.57 7.57 -21.20
C PRO A 68 9.37 9.08 -21.43
N ASP A 69 10.35 9.92 -21.08
CA ASP A 69 10.25 11.39 -21.23
C ASP A 69 10.06 11.84 -22.66
N TYR A 70 10.72 11.15 -23.57
CA TYR A 70 10.66 11.42 -25.00
C TYR A 70 9.37 10.87 -25.60
N ALA A 71 8.93 9.70 -25.13
CA ALA A 71 7.73 9.04 -25.66
C ALA A 71 6.43 9.67 -25.14
N MET A 72 6.33 10.07 -23.87
CA MET A 72 5.09 10.54 -23.25
C MET A 72 4.38 11.67 -24.00
N PRO A 73 5.06 12.76 -24.43
CA PRO A 73 4.41 13.80 -25.24
C PRO A 73 3.88 13.28 -26.58
N ALA A 74 4.62 12.38 -27.23
CA ALA A 74 4.21 11.76 -28.50
C ALA A 74 2.95 10.90 -28.32
N LEU A 75 2.89 10.14 -27.22
CA LEU A 75 1.77 9.26 -26.87
C LEU A 75 0.49 10.06 -26.57
N LYS A 76 0.60 11.17 -25.82
CA LYS A 76 -0.53 12.07 -25.57
C LYS A 76 -1.11 12.64 -26.86
N LYS A 77 -0.25 13.01 -27.80
CA LYS A 77 -0.65 13.51 -29.11
C LYS A 77 -1.32 12.43 -29.97
N ALA A 78 -0.75 11.23 -29.99
CA ALA A 78 -1.35 10.08 -30.68
C ALA A 78 -2.74 9.74 -30.11
N LEU A 79 -2.92 9.80 -28.80
CA LEU A 79 -4.21 9.62 -28.15
C LEU A 79 -5.21 10.72 -28.56
N LEU A 80 -4.79 11.98 -28.60
CA LEU A 80 -5.63 13.08 -29.07
C LEU A 80 -6.08 12.89 -30.53
N GLU A 81 -5.19 12.43 -31.40
CA GLU A 81 -5.53 12.15 -32.81
C GLU A 81 -6.46 10.94 -32.95
N ALA A 82 -6.27 9.89 -32.15
CA ALA A 82 -7.20 8.76 -32.08
C ALA A 82 -8.59 9.19 -31.58
N LEU A 83 -8.65 10.06 -30.56
CA LEU A 83 -9.89 10.64 -30.06
C LEU A 83 -10.63 11.43 -31.13
N LYS A 84 -9.93 12.28 -31.90
CA LYS A 84 -10.55 13.05 -33.01
C LYS A 84 -11.23 12.17 -34.05
N MET A 85 -10.77 10.93 -34.25
CA MET A 85 -11.40 9.98 -35.18
C MET A 85 -12.65 9.31 -34.61
N ILE A 86 -12.69 9.12 -33.28
CA ILE A 86 -13.75 8.39 -32.60
C ILE A 86 -14.88 9.34 -32.18
N ASP A 87 -14.51 10.43 -31.49
CA ASP A 87 -15.41 11.47 -31.01
C ASP A 87 -14.77 12.86 -31.19
N PRO A 88 -15.14 13.58 -32.27
CA PRO A 88 -14.59 14.91 -32.55
C PRO A 88 -15.12 15.99 -31.58
N GLU A 89 -16.30 15.80 -30.98
CA GLU A 89 -16.92 16.78 -30.08
C GLU A 89 -16.14 16.82 -28.76
N TYR A 90 -15.92 15.66 -28.14
CA TYR A 90 -15.14 15.57 -26.91
C TYR A 90 -13.68 15.98 -27.11
N ALA A 91 -13.09 15.65 -28.26
CA ALA A 91 -11.74 16.09 -28.61
C ALA A 91 -11.64 17.63 -28.75
N ALA A 92 -12.69 18.28 -29.27
CA ALA A 92 -12.77 19.74 -29.33
C ALA A 92 -12.89 20.36 -27.93
N GLU A 93 -13.70 19.79 -27.05
CA GLU A 93 -13.83 20.26 -25.66
C GLU A 93 -12.50 20.20 -24.90
N ILE A 94 -11.75 19.10 -25.03
CA ILE A 94 -10.42 18.96 -24.44
C ILE A 94 -9.46 20.00 -25.00
N TYR A 95 -9.51 20.23 -26.31
CA TYR A 95 -8.68 21.22 -26.98
C TYR A 95 -9.05 22.65 -26.55
N GLU A 96 -10.33 22.96 -26.40
CA GLU A 96 -10.79 24.24 -25.87
C GLU A 96 -10.41 24.42 -24.40
N TYR A 97 -10.49 23.38 -23.58
CA TYR A 97 -10.01 23.41 -22.20
C TYR A 97 -8.50 23.67 -22.12
N ALA A 98 -7.73 23.01 -22.99
CA ALA A 98 -6.29 23.25 -23.16
C ALA A 98 -5.99 24.71 -23.53
N VAL A 99 -6.69 25.24 -24.53
CA VAL A 99 -6.55 26.62 -25.02
C VAL A 99 -7.01 27.66 -23.98
N ARG A 100 -8.14 27.42 -23.30
CA ARG A 100 -8.74 28.31 -22.29
C ARG A 100 -7.87 28.44 -21.05
N ASN A 101 -7.19 27.36 -20.65
CA ASN A 101 -6.19 27.37 -19.58
C ASN A 101 -4.81 27.90 -20.04
N GLN A 102 -4.76 28.64 -21.16
CA GLN A 102 -3.57 29.30 -21.72
C GLN A 102 -2.38 28.37 -21.99
N GLN A 103 -2.61 27.12 -22.38
CA GLN A 103 -1.52 26.23 -22.85
C GLN A 103 -0.88 26.69 -24.18
N LEU A 104 -1.41 27.74 -24.83
CA LEU A 104 -1.03 28.17 -26.19
C LEU A 104 -0.89 29.69 -26.39
N ARG A 105 -0.76 30.53 -25.34
CA ARG A 105 -0.42 31.96 -25.53
C ARG A 105 1.11 32.13 -25.59
N GLY A 106 1.68 31.99 -26.78
CA GLY A 106 3.07 32.38 -27.09
C GLY A 106 4.11 31.26 -27.18
N VAL A 107 3.68 30.00 -27.38
CA VAL A 107 4.59 28.87 -27.63
C VAL A 107 4.69 28.66 -29.14
N GLU A 108 5.85 28.95 -29.73
CA GLU A 108 6.08 28.88 -31.19
C GLU A 108 6.36 27.43 -31.67
N THR A 109 6.67 26.50 -30.78
CA THR A 109 7.06 25.12 -31.11
C THR A 109 5.95 24.10 -30.81
N PHE A 110 5.58 23.35 -31.86
CA PHE A 110 4.51 22.35 -31.87
C PHE A 110 4.71 21.18 -30.89
N GLU A 111 5.95 20.92 -30.48
CA GLU A 111 6.34 19.85 -29.54
C GLU A 111 6.05 20.22 -28.07
N GLU A 112 6.13 21.51 -27.71
CA GLU A 112 5.82 22.01 -26.38
C GLU A 112 4.31 22.06 -26.12
N ALA A 113 3.48 22.18 -27.16
CA ALA A 113 2.02 22.14 -27.04
C ALA A 113 1.47 20.72 -26.75
N ALA A 114 2.19 19.66 -27.16
CA ALA A 114 1.75 18.27 -27.02
C ALA A 114 1.88 17.72 -25.60
N SER A 115 2.90 18.17 -24.84
CA SER A 115 3.07 17.80 -23.42
C SER A 115 1.97 18.38 -22.52
N LEU A 116 1.33 19.46 -22.98
CA LEU A 116 0.30 20.20 -22.25
C LEU A 116 -1.09 19.62 -22.43
N ILE A 117 -1.31 18.73 -23.38
CA ILE A 117 -2.61 18.07 -23.57
C ILE A 117 -3.01 17.42 -22.23
N PRO A 118 -4.21 17.74 -21.69
CA PRO A 118 -4.68 17.21 -20.40
C PRO A 118 -5.23 15.79 -20.59
N LEU A 119 -4.47 14.95 -21.29
CA LEU A 119 -4.71 13.53 -21.48
C LEU A 119 -3.52 12.76 -20.92
N ASN A 120 -3.79 11.67 -20.22
CA ASN A 120 -2.75 10.84 -19.60
C ASN A 120 -2.83 9.42 -20.17
N VAL A 121 -1.71 8.92 -20.68
CA VAL A 121 -1.58 7.51 -21.08
C VAL A 121 -0.95 6.74 -19.94
N ARG A 122 -1.72 5.84 -19.33
CA ARG A 122 -1.36 5.12 -18.12
C ARG A 122 -0.92 3.70 -18.51
N PHE A 123 0.27 3.26 -18.10
CA PHE A 123 0.83 1.95 -18.50
C PHE A 123 0.72 0.91 -17.38
N LYS A 124 -0.01 -0.16 -17.63
CA LYS A 124 -0.06 -1.35 -16.76
C LYS A 124 1.02 -2.34 -17.20
N LEU A 125 2.12 -2.37 -16.46
CA LEU A 125 3.25 -3.28 -16.69
C LEU A 125 2.92 -4.71 -16.22
N PRO A 126 3.50 -5.74 -16.86
CA PRO A 126 3.29 -7.14 -16.49
C PRO A 126 3.96 -7.45 -15.15
N GLN A 127 3.40 -8.41 -14.40
CA GLN A 127 3.95 -8.83 -13.10
C GLN A 127 5.37 -9.40 -13.22
N SER A 128 5.73 -9.96 -14.38
CA SER A 128 7.08 -10.45 -14.67
C SER A 128 8.16 -9.35 -14.62
N SER A 129 7.77 -8.08 -14.79
CA SER A 129 8.66 -6.92 -14.73
C SER A 129 8.79 -6.30 -13.32
N LEU A 130 8.23 -6.96 -12.30
CA LEU A 130 8.25 -6.49 -10.93
C LEU A 130 9.69 -6.40 -10.39
N ILE A 131 10.07 -5.21 -9.94
CA ILE A 131 11.35 -4.94 -9.28
C ILE A 131 11.08 -4.66 -7.81
N ARG A 132 11.86 -5.28 -6.92
CA ARG A 132 11.80 -5.00 -5.48
C ARG A 132 12.35 -3.59 -5.21
N LEU A 133 11.76 -2.86 -4.27
CA LEU A 133 12.18 -1.49 -3.95
C LEU A 133 13.68 -1.41 -3.56
N ARG A 134 14.24 -2.44 -2.94
CA ARG A 134 15.67 -2.52 -2.61
C ARG A 134 16.58 -2.67 -3.82
N ASP A 135 16.12 -3.30 -4.88
CA ASP A 135 16.89 -3.54 -6.10
C ASP A 135 16.89 -2.30 -7.01
N LEU A 136 16.09 -1.27 -6.69
CA LEU A 136 16.15 0.03 -7.35
C LEU A 136 17.53 0.67 -7.15
N GLY A 137 18.13 1.06 -8.26
CA GLY A 137 19.48 1.61 -8.32
C GLY A 137 19.69 2.44 -9.58
N ALA A 138 20.95 2.82 -9.84
CA ALA A 138 21.31 3.74 -10.91
C ALA A 138 20.88 3.25 -12.32
N GLN A 139 20.85 1.92 -12.54
CA GLN A 139 20.46 1.31 -13.81
C GLN A 139 18.98 1.51 -14.19
N HIS A 140 18.15 1.89 -13.21
CA HIS A 140 16.71 2.09 -13.40
C HIS A 140 16.34 3.58 -13.49
N VAL A 141 17.31 4.49 -13.36
CA VAL A 141 17.06 5.94 -13.41
C VAL A 141 16.55 6.33 -14.79
N ASP A 142 15.52 7.17 -14.80
CA ASP A 142 14.78 7.67 -15.96
C ASP A 142 14.13 6.58 -16.83
N ARG A 143 13.94 5.38 -16.27
CA ARG A 143 13.23 4.28 -16.93
C ARG A 143 11.89 4.01 -16.27
N LEU A 144 10.97 3.45 -17.05
CA LEU A 144 9.68 2.98 -16.54
C LEU A 144 9.86 1.64 -15.82
N VAL A 145 9.53 1.59 -14.54
CA VAL A 145 9.66 0.43 -13.65
C VAL A 145 8.33 0.08 -12.99
N LEU A 146 8.13 -1.21 -12.71
CA LEU A 146 7.04 -1.69 -11.88
C LEU A 146 7.57 -2.03 -10.50
N VAL A 147 7.00 -1.39 -9.47
CA VAL A 147 7.37 -1.62 -8.08
C VAL A 147 6.13 -1.88 -7.25
N GLU A 148 6.28 -2.73 -6.23
CA GLU A 148 5.22 -3.03 -5.30
C GLU A 148 5.66 -2.67 -3.88
N GLY A 149 4.72 -2.12 -3.11
CA GLY A 149 4.97 -1.79 -1.71
C GLY A 149 3.71 -1.42 -0.97
N VAL A 150 3.90 -1.05 0.29
CA VAL A 150 2.85 -0.53 1.18
C VAL A 150 2.97 0.99 1.24
N ALA A 151 1.87 1.69 1.01
CA ALA A 151 1.81 3.14 1.16
C ALA A 151 1.78 3.50 2.66
N LEU A 152 2.93 3.81 3.27
CA LEU A 152 2.99 4.11 4.71
C LEU A 152 2.45 5.49 5.05
N ARG A 153 2.88 6.50 4.28
CA ARG A 153 2.57 7.90 4.51
C ARG A 153 1.91 8.46 3.27
N VAL A 154 0.80 9.17 3.45
CA VAL A 154 0.12 9.87 2.38
C VAL A 154 -0.06 11.34 2.79
N ALA A 155 0.40 12.24 1.94
CA ALA A 155 0.23 13.68 2.11
C ALA A 155 -1.17 14.12 1.63
N VAL A 156 -1.60 15.29 2.07
CA VAL A 156 -2.80 15.94 1.52
C VAL A 156 -2.52 16.43 0.09
N SER A 157 -3.50 16.29 -0.79
CA SER A 157 -3.44 16.79 -2.17
C SER A 157 -3.15 18.30 -2.21
N LYS A 158 -2.23 18.73 -3.08
CA LYS A 158 -1.94 20.15 -3.31
C LYS A 158 -1.80 20.44 -4.80
N PRO A 159 -2.16 21.65 -5.26
CA PRO A 159 -1.89 22.06 -6.62
C PRO A 159 -0.37 22.15 -6.85
N PHE A 160 0.09 21.55 -7.93
CA PHE A 160 1.46 21.57 -8.43
C PHE A 160 1.51 22.36 -9.73
N LEU A 161 2.40 23.34 -9.81
CA LEU A 161 2.55 24.19 -10.97
C LEU A 161 3.32 23.44 -12.06
N VAL A 162 2.67 23.18 -13.18
CA VAL A 162 3.28 22.56 -14.37
C VAL A 162 3.80 23.62 -15.31
N ILE A 163 3.03 24.70 -15.51
CA ILE A 163 3.46 25.85 -16.30
C ILE A 163 3.36 27.11 -15.42
N PRO A 164 4.48 27.56 -14.85
CA PRO A 164 4.51 28.81 -14.13
C PRO A 164 4.62 29.96 -15.13
N VAL A 165 3.64 30.85 -15.10
CA VAL A 165 3.61 32.03 -15.93
C VAL A 165 3.95 33.25 -15.07
N TYR A 166 4.95 34.00 -15.48
CA TYR A 166 5.44 35.17 -14.77
C TYR A 166 5.07 36.44 -15.52
N ARG A 167 4.47 37.40 -14.82
CA ARG A 167 4.08 38.70 -15.34
C ARG A 167 4.97 39.80 -14.75
N CYS A 168 5.54 40.63 -15.62
CA CYS A 168 6.29 41.81 -15.23
C CYS A 168 5.34 42.88 -14.66
N MET A 169 5.62 43.35 -13.45
CA MET A 169 4.81 44.37 -12.76
C MET A 169 4.93 45.77 -13.38
N ARG A 170 5.91 46.02 -14.25
CA ARG A 170 6.13 47.35 -14.88
C ARG A 170 5.53 47.46 -16.27
N CYS A 171 5.73 46.46 -17.13
CA CYS A 171 5.34 46.52 -18.55
C CYS A 171 4.28 45.48 -18.94
N GLY A 172 3.78 44.68 -17.99
CA GLY A 172 2.80 43.63 -18.25
C GLY A 172 3.30 42.48 -19.10
N PHE A 173 4.60 42.43 -19.44
CA PHE A 173 5.17 41.35 -20.23
C PHE A 173 5.05 40.02 -19.49
N VAL A 174 4.59 39.00 -20.20
CA VAL A 174 4.39 37.65 -19.67
C VAL A 174 5.46 36.73 -20.22
N GLN A 175 6.03 35.88 -19.37
CA GLN A 175 7.00 34.87 -19.75
C GLN A 175 6.75 33.58 -18.96
N THR A 176 6.94 32.44 -19.60
CA THR A 176 6.97 31.14 -18.91
C THR A 176 8.27 30.99 -18.12
N GLY A 177 8.18 30.45 -16.91
CA GLY A 177 9.35 30.07 -16.12
C GLY A 177 9.90 28.71 -16.54
N ILE A 178 11.15 28.45 -16.17
CA ILE A 178 11.78 27.13 -16.37
C ILE A 178 11.42 26.26 -15.17
N VAL A 179 10.80 25.11 -15.43
CA VAL A 179 10.46 24.12 -14.40
C VAL A 179 11.54 23.06 -14.36
N GLY A 180 12.18 22.89 -13.21
CA GLY A 180 12.99 21.71 -12.90
C GLY A 180 12.11 20.61 -12.28
N LEU A 181 12.68 19.42 -12.09
CA LEU A 181 11.96 18.25 -11.55
C LEU A 181 11.26 18.50 -10.20
N THR A 182 11.78 19.42 -9.37
CA THR A 182 11.22 19.73 -8.05
C THR A 182 11.08 21.22 -7.74
N GLU A 183 11.73 22.10 -8.50
CA GLU A 183 11.75 23.54 -8.25
C GLU A 183 11.39 24.33 -9.51
N VAL A 184 10.76 25.47 -9.32
CA VAL A 184 10.47 26.42 -10.40
C VAL A 184 11.48 27.56 -10.35
N PHE A 185 12.17 27.80 -11.46
CA PHE A 185 13.09 28.92 -11.61
C PHE A 185 12.34 30.14 -12.13
N ALA A 186 12.16 31.12 -11.23
CA ALA A 186 11.55 32.40 -11.56
C ALA A 186 12.55 33.30 -12.31
N PRO A 187 12.19 33.86 -13.48
CA PRO A 187 13.00 34.90 -14.12
C PRO A 187 13.03 36.14 -13.21
N THR A 188 14.22 36.56 -12.79
CA THR A 188 14.39 37.64 -11.80
C THR A 188 14.17 39.03 -12.41
N LYS A 189 14.36 39.17 -13.73
CA LYS A 189 14.27 40.43 -14.46
C LYS A 189 13.52 40.22 -15.76
N CYS A 190 12.64 41.16 -16.09
CA CYS A 190 11.95 41.17 -17.38
C CYS A 190 12.96 41.30 -18.54
N PRO A 191 12.94 40.37 -19.53
CA PRO A 191 13.85 40.42 -20.68
C PRO A 191 13.43 41.46 -21.73
N ARG A 192 12.23 42.06 -21.59
CA ARG A 192 11.69 42.99 -22.58
C ARG A 192 12.53 44.26 -22.68
N VAL A 193 12.95 44.54 -23.91
CA VAL A 193 13.57 45.80 -24.33
C VAL A 193 12.50 46.62 -25.05
N SER A 194 12.38 47.92 -24.75
CA SER A 194 11.50 48.81 -25.51
C SER A 194 12.09 49.08 -26.90
N GLU A 195 11.29 49.59 -27.83
CA GLU A 195 11.74 49.97 -29.19
C GLU A 195 12.85 51.04 -29.16
N GLU A 196 12.96 51.78 -28.06
CA GLU A 196 13.99 52.79 -27.78
C GLU A 196 15.27 52.21 -27.15
N GLY A 197 15.38 50.88 -27.03
CA GLY A 197 16.54 50.18 -26.46
C GLY A 197 16.60 50.16 -24.93
N GLN A 198 15.59 50.66 -24.22
CA GLN A 198 15.57 50.65 -22.75
C GLN A 198 15.07 49.30 -22.22
N ARG A 199 15.86 48.67 -21.34
CA ARG A 199 15.47 47.42 -20.66
C ARG A 199 14.49 47.74 -19.55
N CYS A 200 13.31 47.13 -19.59
CA CYS A 200 12.29 47.34 -18.56
C CYS A 200 12.80 46.97 -17.15
N ASN A 201 13.60 45.89 -17.05
CA ASN A 201 14.22 45.39 -15.82
C ASN A 201 13.24 45.31 -14.63
N GLY A 202 11.93 45.20 -14.89
CA GLY A 202 10.92 45.13 -13.85
C GLY A 202 10.96 43.79 -13.13
N PRO A 203 10.56 43.74 -11.85
CA PRO A 203 10.40 42.49 -11.14
C PRO A 203 9.27 41.69 -11.80
N MET A 204 9.51 40.39 -11.99
CA MET A 204 8.50 39.46 -12.47
C MET A 204 7.86 38.76 -11.28
N ALA A 205 6.53 38.70 -11.28
CA ALA A 205 5.75 38.02 -10.27
C ALA A 205 5.04 36.83 -10.90
N LEU A 206 4.85 35.75 -10.13
CA LEU A 206 4.07 34.61 -10.57
C LEU A 206 2.60 35.03 -10.73
N ASP A 207 2.06 34.79 -11.91
CA ASP A 207 0.66 35.02 -12.21
C ASP A 207 -0.10 33.70 -12.08
N SER A 208 -0.72 33.49 -10.91
CA SER A 208 -1.49 32.28 -10.62
C SER A 208 -2.69 32.09 -11.55
N SER A 209 -3.23 33.16 -12.14
CA SER A 209 -4.39 33.10 -13.03
C SER A 209 -4.05 32.56 -14.42
N SER A 210 -2.84 32.86 -14.91
CA SER A 210 -2.32 32.37 -16.18
C SER A 210 -1.46 31.10 -16.03
N SER A 211 -1.13 30.70 -14.80
CA SER A 211 -0.32 29.51 -14.55
C SER A 211 -1.17 28.25 -14.59
N TYR A 212 -0.67 27.20 -15.23
CA TYR A 212 -1.32 25.90 -15.25
C TYR A 212 -0.85 25.05 -14.08
N SER A 213 -1.81 24.54 -13.30
CA SER A 213 -1.55 23.66 -12.16
C SER A 213 -2.37 22.39 -12.26
N ILE A 214 -1.79 21.29 -11.78
CA ILE A 214 -2.44 19.98 -11.65
C ILE A 214 -2.43 19.56 -10.19
N ASN A 215 -3.36 18.73 -9.76
CA ASN A 215 -3.29 18.17 -8.42
C ASN A 215 -2.09 17.22 -8.33
N HIS A 216 -1.32 17.34 -7.25
CA HIS A 216 -0.30 16.36 -6.90
C HIS A 216 -0.48 15.90 -5.45
N GLN A 217 -0.03 14.68 -5.20
CA GLN A 217 0.01 14.09 -3.88
C GLN A 217 1.29 13.29 -3.71
N ARG A 218 1.92 13.43 -2.55
CA ARG A 218 3.12 12.66 -2.20
C ARG A 218 2.72 11.48 -1.33
N MET A 219 3.30 10.33 -1.60
CA MET A 219 3.21 9.16 -0.72
C MET A 219 4.59 8.56 -0.48
N LEU A 220 4.78 7.90 0.66
CA LEU A 220 5.97 7.10 0.95
C LEU A 220 5.64 5.64 0.74
N LEU A 221 6.25 5.03 -0.27
CA LEU A 221 6.10 3.62 -0.58
C LEU A 221 7.21 2.82 0.10
N GLN A 222 6.88 1.81 0.90
CA GLN A 222 7.85 0.96 1.60
C GLN A 222 7.73 -0.51 1.18
N GLU A 223 8.83 -1.24 1.28
CA GLU A 223 8.85 -2.70 1.17
C GLU A 223 7.85 -3.39 2.11
N ARG A 224 7.34 -4.54 1.66
CA ARG A 224 6.51 -5.42 2.48
C ARG A 224 7.34 -5.99 3.63
N GLN A 225 6.80 -5.93 4.85
CA GLN A 225 7.50 -6.46 6.04
C GLN A 225 7.77 -7.96 5.95
N GLU A 226 6.95 -8.72 5.22
CA GLU A 226 7.13 -10.18 5.08
C GLU A 226 8.34 -10.55 4.20
N GLU A 227 8.78 -9.65 3.31
CA GLU A 227 9.94 -9.86 2.43
C GLU A 227 11.27 -9.50 3.10
N LEU A 228 11.22 -8.88 4.29
CA LEU A 228 12.42 -8.45 5.00
C LEU A 228 13.10 -9.63 5.68
N VAL A 229 14.35 -9.89 5.27
CA VAL A 229 15.25 -10.78 6.00
C VAL A 229 15.66 -10.09 7.31
N GLY A 230 15.58 -10.82 8.42
CA GLY A 230 15.78 -10.28 9.77
C GLY A 230 17.08 -9.48 9.91
N GLY A 231 16.98 -8.28 10.49
CA GLY A 231 18.11 -7.40 10.80
C GLY A 231 18.41 -6.30 9.76
N VAL A 232 17.72 -6.28 8.62
CA VAL A 232 17.89 -5.22 7.60
C VAL A 232 16.78 -4.17 7.71
N LEU A 233 17.16 -2.89 7.62
CA LEU A 233 16.21 -1.78 7.61
C LEU A 233 15.38 -1.79 6.31
N PRO A 234 14.04 -1.64 6.39
CA PRO A 234 13.21 -1.53 5.21
C PRO A 234 13.55 -0.26 4.43
N ARG A 235 13.66 -0.38 3.10
CA ARG A 235 13.80 0.78 2.22
C ARG A 235 12.43 1.35 1.86
N GLY A 236 12.34 2.67 1.86
CA GLY A 236 11.17 3.40 1.39
C GLY A 236 11.59 4.43 0.34
N VAL A 237 10.75 4.62 -0.67
CA VAL A 237 10.95 5.59 -1.76
C VAL A 237 9.75 6.51 -1.82
N GLN A 238 9.98 7.81 -1.99
CA GLN A 238 8.90 8.77 -2.19
C GLN A 238 8.29 8.56 -3.57
N ALA A 239 6.97 8.50 -3.65
CA ALA A 239 6.23 8.40 -4.89
C ALA A 239 5.31 9.62 -5.05
N LEU A 240 5.26 10.15 -6.27
CA LEU A 240 4.50 11.33 -6.66
C LEU A 240 3.32 10.92 -7.52
N LEU A 241 2.10 11.10 -7.00
CA LEU A 241 0.86 10.91 -7.71
C LEU A 241 0.43 12.23 -8.35
N THR A 242 -0.05 12.17 -9.59
CA THR A 242 -0.48 13.34 -10.37
C THR A 242 -1.88 13.17 -10.94
N ASP A 243 -2.62 14.27 -11.00
CA ASP A 243 -3.92 14.41 -11.68
C ASP A 243 -4.95 13.36 -11.21
N ASP A 244 -5.36 12.44 -12.08
CA ASP A 244 -6.37 11.41 -11.81
C ASP A 244 -5.92 10.32 -10.81
N LEU A 245 -4.65 10.28 -10.43
CA LEU A 245 -4.13 9.30 -9.47
C LEU A 245 -4.20 9.78 -8.01
N VAL A 246 -4.52 11.05 -7.78
CA VAL A 246 -4.62 11.65 -6.45
C VAL A 246 -5.84 11.09 -5.70
N ASP A 247 -5.69 10.90 -4.39
CA ASP A 247 -6.70 10.41 -3.44
C ASP A 247 -7.24 8.98 -3.71
N LYS A 248 -6.58 8.22 -4.61
CA LYS A 248 -6.89 6.81 -4.87
C LYS A 248 -6.28 5.84 -3.85
N VAL A 249 -5.30 6.29 -3.05
CA VAL A 249 -4.53 5.45 -2.13
C VAL A 249 -4.80 5.86 -0.69
N LYS A 250 -5.06 4.86 0.17
CA LYS A 250 -5.14 5.08 1.61
C LYS A 250 -3.81 4.67 2.27
N PRO A 251 -3.43 5.29 3.39
CA PRO A 251 -2.32 4.80 4.20
C PRO A 251 -2.57 3.35 4.64
N GLY A 252 -1.54 2.51 4.54
CA GLY A 252 -1.58 1.08 4.82
C GLY A 252 -1.99 0.20 3.64
N SER A 253 -2.48 0.78 2.55
CA SER A 253 -2.84 0.04 1.34
C SER A 253 -1.59 -0.54 0.66
N ARG A 254 -1.71 -1.78 0.18
CA ARG A 254 -0.74 -2.37 -0.76
C ARG A 254 -1.02 -1.85 -2.15
N VAL A 255 0.00 -1.34 -2.82
CA VAL A 255 -0.13 -0.76 -4.15
C VAL A 255 0.98 -1.30 -5.06
N ARG A 256 0.59 -1.63 -6.29
CA ARG A 256 1.50 -1.81 -7.40
C ARG A 256 1.52 -0.53 -8.22
N VAL A 257 2.72 -0.08 -8.53
CA VAL A 257 2.96 1.24 -9.07
C VAL A 257 3.87 1.11 -10.28
N SER A 258 3.36 1.44 -11.45
CA SER A 258 4.21 1.71 -12.62
C SER A 258 4.69 3.15 -12.51
N ALA A 259 5.99 3.37 -12.38
CA ALA A 259 6.55 4.69 -12.19
C ALA A 259 7.85 4.88 -12.96
N ILE A 260 8.18 6.14 -13.25
CA ILE A 260 9.49 6.52 -13.75
C ILE A 260 10.36 6.79 -12.53
N TYR A 261 11.49 6.10 -12.41
CA TYR A 261 12.40 6.28 -11.28
C TYR A 261 13.31 7.48 -11.54
N ARG A 262 13.08 8.58 -10.81
CA ARG A 262 13.79 9.84 -10.97
C ARG A 262 14.89 9.99 -9.93
N ALA A 263 16.02 10.55 -10.36
CA ALA A 263 17.07 11.03 -9.48
C ALA A 263 17.24 12.54 -9.67
N TYR A 264 17.28 13.29 -8.58
CA TYR A 264 17.50 14.74 -8.61
C TYR A 264 18.45 15.16 -7.50
N LYS A 265 19.12 16.30 -7.71
CA LYS A 265 19.98 16.89 -6.69
C LYS A 265 19.24 18.00 -5.96
N PRO A 266 19.01 17.91 -4.64
CA PRO A 266 18.39 19.01 -3.90
C PRO A 266 19.33 20.23 -3.87
N VAL A 267 18.81 21.42 -4.15
CA VAL A 267 19.59 22.67 -4.21
C VAL A 267 20.26 23.01 -2.86
N LYS A 268 19.65 22.58 -1.75
CA LYS A 268 20.18 22.79 -0.39
C LYS A 268 21.40 21.92 -0.04
N ALA A 269 21.74 20.90 -0.85
CA ALA A 269 22.89 20.02 -0.65
C ALA A 269 24.01 20.28 -1.67
N GLN A 270 24.37 21.55 -1.88
CA GLN A 270 25.53 21.93 -2.69
C GLN A 270 26.84 21.51 -1.99
N GLY A 271 27.23 20.25 -2.17
CA GLY A 271 28.49 19.70 -1.66
C GLY A 271 28.55 18.17 -1.72
N GLU A 272 27.40 17.51 -1.57
CA GLU A 272 27.31 16.06 -1.66
C GLU A 272 27.15 15.58 -3.11
N ARG A 273 27.73 14.41 -3.41
CA ARG A 273 27.57 13.71 -4.69
C ARG A 273 26.33 12.81 -4.73
N ALA A 274 25.66 12.66 -3.59
CA ALA A 274 24.44 11.87 -3.49
C ALA A 274 23.29 12.57 -4.23
N LEU A 275 22.47 11.77 -4.90
CA LEU A 275 21.22 12.21 -5.53
C LEU A 275 20.05 11.67 -4.70
N ASP A 276 19.05 12.50 -4.50
CA ASP A 276 17.78 12.06 -3.95
C ASP A 276 16.97 11.39 -5.05
N THR A 277 16.14 10.42 -4.68
CA THR A 277 15.36 9.64 -5.63
C THR A 277 13.88 9.69 -5.28
N PHE A 278 13.04 9.68 -6.32
CA PHE A 278 11.59 9.57 -6.18
C PHE A 278 11.00 8.85 -7.38
N LEU A 279 9.81 8.31 -7.20
CA LEU A 279 9.02 7.63 -8.23
C LEU A 279 7.98 8.61 -8.77
N GLU A 280 8.05 8.94 -10.04
CA GLU A 280 6.98 9.67 -10.73
C GLU A 280 5.94 8.65 -11.20
N VAL A 281 4.78 8.61 -10.55
CA VAL A 281 3.81 7.53 -10.79
C VAL A 281 3.08 7.74 -12.09
N ASN A 282 3.23 6.78 -13.00
CA ASN A 282 2.44 6.72 -14.21
C ASN A 282 1.15 5.94 -14.03
N TYR A 283 1.15 4.81 -13.33
CA TYR A 283 -0.06 4.03 -13.10
C TYR A 283 -0.04 3.45 -11.70
N LEU A 284 -1.21 3.39 -11.09
CA LEU A 284 -1.39 2.85 -9.75
C LEU A 284 -2.53 1.84 -9.75
N GLU A 285 -2.23 0.66 -9.21
CA GLU A 285 -3.17 -0.41 -8.97
C GLU A 285 -3.18 -0.73 -7.48
N SER A 286 -4.32 -0.51 -6.81
CA SER A 286 -4.50 -0.90 -5.42
C SER A 286 -4.62 -2.41 -5.33
N ALA A 287 -3.60 -3.06 -4.78
CA ALA A 287 -3.55 -4.50 -4.55
C ALA A 287 -4.42 -4.94 -3.34
N GLU A 288 -5.24 -4.05 -2.77
CA GLU A 288 -6.18 -4.41 -1.68
C GLU A 288 -7.22 -5.46 -2.10
N LYS A 289 -7.51 -5.55 -3.40
CA LYS A 289 -8.37 -6.62 -3.93
C LYS A 289 -7.67 -7.99 -3.96
N GLU A 290 -6.37 -8.03 -3.68
CA GLU A 290 -5.57 -9.24 -3.71
C GLU A 290 -5.22 -9.76 -2.32
N PHE A 291 -6.23 -10.30 -1.64
CA PHE A 291 -6.00 -11.56 -0.90
C PHE A 291 -5.62 -12.73 -1.86
N GLU A 292 -5.40 -12.44 -3.15
CA GLU A 292 -5.43 -13.35 -4.29
C GLU A 292 -4.06 -13.81 -4.81
N SER A 293 -2.92 -13.28 -4.34
CA SER A 293 -1.60 -13.65 -4.90
C SER A 293 -0.78 -14.61 -4.03
N VAL A 294 -1.42 -15.55 -3.33
CA VAL A 294 -0.74 -16.85 -3.17
C VAL A 294 -1.15 -17.62 -4.41
N GLU A 295 -0.30 -17.61 -5.44
CA GLU A 295 -0.47 -18.49 -6.60
C GLU A 295 -0.46 -19.93 -6.09
N LEU A 296 -1.66 -20.46 -5.85
CA LEU A 296 -1.85 -21.86 -5.51
C LEU A 296 -1.60 -22.64 -6.79
N THR A 297 -0.42 -23.23 -6.89
CA THR A 297 -0.16 -24.16 -7.99
C THR A 297 -1.05 -25.39 -7.84
N GLU A 298 -1.35 -26.09 -8.94
CA GLU A 298 -2.15 -27.31 -8.89
C GLU A 298 -1.56 -28.35 -7.93
N LYS A 299 -0.23 -28.38 -7.78
CA LYS A 299 0.49 -29.20 -6.80
C LYS A 299 0.16 -28.84 -5.35
N ASP A 300 0.11 -27.54 -5.04
CA ASP A 300 -0.24 -27.07 -3.69
C ASP A 300 -1.68 -27.46 -3.33
N LEU A 301 -2.61 -27.38 -4.30
CA LEU A 301 -4.00 -27.78 -4.09
C LEU A 301 -4.14 -29.29 -3.85
N GLU A 302 -3.34 -30.10 -4.54
CA GLU A 302 -3.31 -31.55 -4.34
C GLU A 302 -2.77 -31.92 -2.95
N GLU A 303 -1.70 -31.23 -2.50
CA GLU A 303 -1.17 -31.38 -1.15
C GLU A 303 -2.20 -30.96 -0.08
N ILE A 304 -2.88 -29.83 -0.27
CA ILE A 304 -3.95 -29.35 0.62
C ILE A 304 -5.10 -30.37 0.71
N ARG A 305 -5.50 -30.98 -0.42
CA ARG A 305 -6.53 -32.02 -0.44
C ARG A 305 -6.09 -33.28 0.30
N ARG A 306 -4.83 -33.70 0.14
CA ARG A 306 -4.26 -34.82 0.89
C ARG A 306 -4.26 -34.54 2.39
N MET A 307 -3.87 -33.34 2.79
CA MET A 307 -3.93 -32.91 4.20
C MET A 307 -5.35 -32.94 4.74
N ALA A 308 -6.34 -32.48 3.97
CA ALA A 308 -7.74 -32.45 4.38
C ALA A 308 -8.36 -33.83 4.61
N GLN A 309 -7.78 -34.90 4.05
CA GLN A 309 -8.25 -36.27 4.24
C GLN A 309 -7.73 -36.92 5.53
N ASP A 310 -6.67 -36.37 6.14
CA ASP A 310 -6.09 -36.92 7.37
C ASP A 310 -6.99 -36.64 8.59
N PRO A 311 -7.45 -37.66 9.33
CA PRO A 311 -8.28 -37.46 10.54
C PRO A 311 -7.55 -36.73 11.67
N TRP A 312 -6.23 -36.85 11.74
CA TRP A 312 -5.37 -36.20 12.73
C TRP A 312 -4.83 -34.83 12.28
N LEU A 313 -5.41 -34.22 11.24
CA LEU A 313 -4.95 -32.94 10.70
C LEU A 313 -4.90 -31.84 11.79
N LYS A 314 -5.94 -31.76 12.63
CA LYS A 314 -6.04 -30.76 13.70
C LYS A 314 -4.81 -30.80 14.62
N GLU A 315 -4.47 -31.98 15.14
CA GLU A 315 -3.35 -32.17 16.06
C GLU A 315 -2.01 -31.86 15.39
N LYS A 316 -1.82 -32.36 14.15
CA LYS A 316 -0.60 -32.08 13.37
C LYS A 316 -0.42 -30.59 13.08
N LEU A 317 -1.49 -29.84 12.82
CA LEU A 317 -1.43 -28.38 12.61
C LEU A 317 -1.06 -27.64 13.90
N ILE A 318 -1.63 -28.04 15.05
CA ILE A 318 -1.30 -27.46 16.36
C ILE A 318 0.18 -27.69 16.70
N ASP A 319 0.69 -28.91 16.49
CA ASP A 319 2.09 -29.24 16.73
C ASP A 319 3.03 -28.49 15.76
N SER A 320 2.55 -28.12 14.56
CA SER A 320 3.34 -27.41 13.55
C SER A 320 3.34 -25.87 13.67
N LEU A 321 2.39 -25.26 14.37
CA LEU A 321 2.26 -23.79 14.48
C LEU A 321 3.46 -23.12 15.16
N ALA A 322 3.91 -23.72 16.27
CA ALA A 322 5.04 -23.23 17.06
C ALA A 322 5.79 -24.41 17.68
N PRO A 323 6.66 -25.08 16.89
CA PRO A 323 7.39 -26.28 17.34
C PRO A 323 8.49 -25.97 18.35
N GLY A 324 8.82 -24.69 18.58
CA GLY A 324 9.83 -24.27 19.56
C GLY A 324 9.29 -24.03 20.98
N ILE A 325 7.98 -24.16 21.19
CA ILE A 325 7.33 -23.90 22.49
C ILE A 325 6.64 -25.18 22.96
N TYR A 326 6.99 -25.64 24.15
CA TYR A 326 6.38 -26.82 24.76
C TYR A 326 4.99 -26.49 25.32
N GLY A 327 4.04 -27.42 25.18
CA GLY A 327 2.69 -27.27 25.72
C GLY A 327 1.84 -26.21 25.02
N LEU A 328 0.96 -25.56 25.81
CA LEU A 328 0.00 -24.53 25.38
C LEU A 328 -0.90 -24.97 24.21
N ARG A 329 -1.31 -26.25 24.18
CA ARG A 329 -2.10 -26.82 23.08
C ARG A 329 -3.42 -26.08 22.87
N ASP A 330 -4.12 -25.74 23.95
CA ASP A 330 -5.40 -25.00 23.88
C ASP A 330 -5.21 -23.58 23.31
N ILE A 331 -4.12 -22.90 23.68
CA ILE A 331 -3.81 -21.56 23.16
C ILE A 331 -3.42 -21.64 21.69
N LYS A 332 -2.59 -22.63 21.31
CA LYS A 332 -2.20 -22.84 19.91
C LYS A 332 -3.41 -23.20 19.05
N GLU A 333 -4.34 -24.00 19.58
CA GLU A 333 -5.60 -24.32 18.91
C GLU A 333 -6.45 -23.06 18.70
N ALA A 334 -6.65 -22.25 19.75
CA ALA A 334 -7.42 -21.03 19.65
C ALA A 334 -6.82 -20.04 18.65
N ILE A 335 -5.51 -19.86 18.68
CA ILE A 335 -4.79 -19.03 17.70
C ILE A 335 -5.02 -19.58 16.31
N LEU A 336 -4.82 -20.89 16.09
CA LEU A 336 -5.01 -21.52 14.79
C LEU A 336 -6.43 -21.25 14.24
N LEU A 337 -7.46 -21.41 15.07
CA LEU A 337 -8.85 -21.09 14.71
C LEU A 337 -9.03 -19.60 14.37
N ALA A 338 -8.43 -18.69 15.13
CA ALA A 338 -8.48 -17.26 14.83
C ALA A 338 -7.74 -16.89 13.52
N LEU A 339 -6.69 -17.64 13.15
CA LEU A 339 -5.99 -17.43 11.88
C LEU A 339 -6.84 -17.83 10.67
N PHE A 340 -7.66 -18.89 10.81
CA PHE A 340 -8.65 -19.23 9.79
C PHE A 340 -9.76 -18.17 9.75
N GLY A 341 -10.26 -17.73 10.91
CA GLY A 341 -11.29 -16.70 11.03
C GLY A 341 -12.61 -17.09 10.36
N ALA A 342 -13.62 -16.23 10.49
CA ALA A 342 -14.90 -16.37 9.80
C ALA A 342 -15.08 -15.28 8.73
N PRO A 343 -15.79 -15.55 7.63
CA PRO A 343 -16.14 -14.52 6.68
C PRO A 343 -17.06 -13.48 7.34
N ALA A 344 -16.80 -12.19 7.08
CA ALA A 344 -17.67 -11.13 7.55
C ALA A 344 -19.03 -11.21 6.82
N VAL A 345 -20.11 -11.24 7.58
CA VAL A 345 -21.47 -11.26 7.02
C VAL A 345 -21.97 -9.83 6.91
N VAL A 346 -22.37 -9.44 5.70
CA VAL A 346 -23.07 -8.18 5.47
C VAL A 346 -24.56 -8.48 5.55
N LEU A 347 -25.22 -7.86 6.51
CA LEU A 347 -26.66 -7.97 6.69
C LEU A 347 -27.39 -7.16 5.60
N PRO A 348 -28.67 -7.44 5.33
CA PRO A 348 -29.49 -6.68 4.37
C PRO A 348 -29.51 -5.17 4.63
N ASP A 349 -29.30 -4.77 5.89
CA ASP A 349 -29.26 -3.37 6.34
C ASP A 349 -27.90 -2.67 6.09
N ASN A 350 -27.01 -3.28 5.29
CA ASN A 350 -25.62 -2.84 5.06
C ASN A 350 -24.73 -2.77 6.31
N THR A 351 -25.19 -3.30 7.44
CA THR A 351 -24.37 -3.46 8.63
C THR A 351 -23.46 -4.68 8.47
N ARG A 352 -22.16 -4.49 8.74
CA ARG A 352 -21.15 -5.55 8.62
C ARG A 352 -20.92 -6.15 9.99
N VAL A 353 -21.14 -7.45 10.12
CA VAL A 353 -20.82 -8.22 11.32
C VAL A 353 -19.41 -8.77 11.19
N ARG A 354 -18.60 -8.57 12.23
CA ARG A 354 -17.20 -9.05 12.28
C ARG A 354 -17.16 -10.58 12.30
N GLY A 355 -16.20 -11.14 11.56
CA GLY A 355 -15.85 -12.57 11.63
C GLY A 355 -14.47 -12.83 12.23
N ASP A 356 -13.75 -11.77 12.61
CA ASP A 356 -12.44 -11.85 13.22
C ASP A 356 -12.59 -12.08 14.74
N SER A 357 -11.77 -12.97 15.30
CA SER A 357 -11.75 -13.25 16.75
C SER A 357 -10.57 -12.54 17.42
N HIS A 358 -10.81 -12.05 18.64
CA HIS A 358 -9.81 -11.41 19.47
C HIS A 358 -9.40 -12.32 20.63
N ILE A 359 -8.09 -12.54 20.78
CA ILE A 359 -7.51 -13.41 21.81
C ILE A 359 -6.61 -12.61 22.74
N LEU A 360 -6.78 -12.78 24.04
CA LEU A 360 -5.91 -12.22 25.07
C LEU A 360 -5.21 -13.33 25.87
N ILE A 361 -3.89 -13.26 25.95
CA ILE A 361 -3.05 -14.21 26.69
C ILE A 361 -2.41 -13.49 27.87
N ILE A 362 -2.81 -13.87 29.07
CA ILE A 362 -2.30 -13.36 30.35
C ILE A 362 -1.48 -14.45 31.01
N GLY A 363 -0.50 -14.08 31.80
CA GLY A 363 0.33 -15.07 32.49
C GLY A 363 1.66 -14.50 32.93
N ASP A 364 2.43 -15.33 33.61
CA ASP A 364 3.64 -14.85 34.27
C ASP A 364 4.76 -14.57 33.24
N PRO A 365 5.68 -13.64 33.54
CA PRO A 365 6.85 -13.41 32.70
C PRO A 365 7.67 -14.68 32.49
N GLY A 366 8.22 -14.88 31.30
CA GLY A 366 9.06 -16.06 30.99
C GLY A 366 8.31 -17.28 30.44
N THR A 367 6.98 -17.22 30.32
CA THR A 367 6.13 -18.29 29.76
C THR A 367 6.18 -18.44 28.22
N GLY A 368 7.09 -17.75 27.54
CA GLY A 368 7.29 -17.87 26.08
C GLY A 368 6.26 -17.17 25.19
N LYS A 369 5.36 -16.35 25.74
CA LYS A 369 4.29 -15.66 24.98
C LYS A 369 4.80 -14.75 23.86
N SER A 370 5.81 -13.92 24.13
CA SER A 370 6.38 -13.02 23.12
C SER A 370 6.95 -13.80 21.94
N GLN A 371 7.62 -14.92 22.22
CA GLN A 371 8.14 -15.81 21.18
C GLN A 371 7.01 -16.45 20.36
N LEU A 372 5.90 -16.84 21.02
CA LEU A 372 4.72 -17.37 20.36
C LEU A 372 4.14 -16.34 19.37
N LEU A 373 3.91 -15.11 19.81
CA LEU A 373 3.41 -14.02 18.96
C LEU A 373 4.35 -13.75 17.78
N GLN A 374 5.66 -13.70 18.01
CA GLN A 374 6.63 -13.48 16.93
C GLN A 374 6.67 -14.62 15.91
N THR A 375 6.51 -15.87 16.33
CA THR A 375 6.42 -17.01 15.43
C THR A 375 5.15 -16.95 14.58
N ILE A 376 4.02 -16.61 15.19
CA ILE A 376 2.74 -16.47 14.48
C ILE A 376 2.79 -15.30 13.48
N ALA A 377 3.38 -14.17 13.87
CA ALA A 377 3.55 -13.00 12.99
C ALA A 377 4.23 -13.37 11.67
N LYS A 378 5.22 -14.27 11.71
CA LYS A 378 5.95 -14.75 10.52
C LYS A 378 5.16 -15.77 9.69
N LEU A 379 4.25 -16.50 10.32
CA LEU A 379 3.44 -17.53 9.67
C LEU A 379 2.28 -16.93 8.88
N VAL A 380 1.65 -15.90 9.43
CA VAL A 380 0.39 -15.32 8.93
C VAL A 380 0.65 -14.29 7.84
N PRO A 381 -0.07 -14.33 6.71
CA PRO A 381 -0.01 -13.23 5.74
C PRO A 381 -0.59 -11.97 6.39
N ARG A 382 0.12 -10.83 6.31
CA ARG A 382 -0.26 -9.58 7.01
C ARG A 382 -0.26 -9.70 8.54
N GLY A 383 0.64 -10.52 9.10
CA GLY A 383 0.92 -10.57 10.54
C GLY A 383 1.84 -9.43 10.97
N ILE A 384 1.32 -8.42 11.66
CA ILE A 384 2.12 -7.31 12.19
C ILE A 384 2.37 -7.54 13.68
N TYR A 385 3.63 -7.65 14.07
CA TYR A 385 4.05 -7.70 15.48
C TYR A 385 4.39 -6.30 15.99
N THR A 386 3.79 -5.89 17.09
CA THR A 386 4.11 -4.65 17.79
C THR A 386 4.17 -4.85 19.30
N SER A 387 4.86 -3.95 19.99
CA SER A 387 4.91 -3.90 21.45
C SER A 387 4.11 -2.69 21.96
N GLY A 388 3.39 -2.88 23.06
CA GLY A 388 2.57 -1.86 23.71
C GLY A 388 3.35 -0.63 24.17
N LYS A 389 4.65 -0.77 24.48
CA LYS A 389 5.56 0.36 24.77
C LYS A 389 6.31 0.90 23.56
N GLY A 390 6.47 0.07 22.53
CA GLY A 390 7.46 0.23 21.47
C GLY A 390 6.88 0.65 20.12
N SER A 391 5.61 1.05 20.07
CA SER A 391 4.97 1.49 18.83
C SER A 391 5.51 2.87 18.42
N SER A 392 6.70 2.85 17.83
CA SER A 392 7.53 3.99 17.38
C SER A 392 6.73 5.17 16.85
N GLY A 393 6.83 6.36 17.48
CA GLY A 393 6.47 7.70 16.95
C GLY A 393 5.04 7.96 16.43
N VAL A 394 4.30 6.91 16.09
CA VAL A 394 3.05 6.82 15.33
C VAL A 394 2.00 6.11 16.19
N GLY A 395 2.41 5.21 17.10
CA GLY A 395 1.51 4.44 17.95
C GLY A 395 1.00 3.15 17.29
N LEU A 396 0.06 2.48 17.97
CA LEU A 396 -0.66 1.31 17.46
C LEU A 396 -1.60 1.67 16.30
N THR A 397 -2.02 2.94 16.29
CA THR A 397 -2.93 3.53 15.33
C THR A 397 -2.21 4.53 14.45
N ALA A 398 -2.92 5.25 13.59
CA ALA A 398 -2.28 6.19 12.70
C ALA A 398 -2.01 7.54 13.38
N ALA A 399 -0.95 8.23 12.94
CA ALA A 399 -0.57 9.53 13.46
C ALA A 399 -0.30 10.51 12.33
N VAL A 400 -0.45 11.80 12.64
CA VAL A 400 -0.05 12.87 11.73
C VAL A 400 1.39 13.25 12.03
N VAL A 401 2.29 13.00 11.07
CA VAL A 401 3.72 13.29 11.17
C VAL A 401 4.07 14.43 10.21
N ARG A 402 5.05 15.26 10.59
CA ARG A 402 5.60 16.27 9.69
C ARG A 402 6.79 15.71 8.93
N ASP A 403 6.74 15.79 7.60
CA ASP A 403 7.86 15.41 6.74
C ASP A 403 9.03 16.41 6.87
N ALA A 404 10.20 16.06 6.32
CA ALA A 404 11.39 16.92 6.29
C ALA A 404 11.14 18.29 5.62
N LYS A 405 10.13 18.38 4.75
CA LYS A 405 9.67 19.62 4.11
C LYS A 405 8.65 20.41 4.97
N GLY A 406 8.34 19.94 6.17
CA GLY A 406 7.37 20.55 7.08
C GLY A 406 5.91 20.26 6.76
N GLU A 407 5.64 19.37 5.80
CA GLU A 407 4.29 19.00 5.38
C GLU A 407 3.68 17.96 6.32
N PHE A 408 2.41 18.14 6.69
CA PHE A 408 1.68 17.12 7.44
C PHE A 408 1.35 15.93 6.53
N MET A 409 1.73 14.73 6.96
CA MET A 409 1.42 13.46 6.31
C MET A 409 0.73 12.55 7.32
N LEU A 410 -0.22 11.75 6.85
CA LEU A 410 -0.87 10.73 7.65
C LEU A 410 -0.05 9.43 7.55
N GLU A 411 0.45 8.93 8.68
CA GLU A 411 1.24 7.70 8.78
C GLU A 411 0.40 6.59 9.38
N ALA A 412 0.36 5.42 8.71
CA ALA A 412 -0.39 4.26 9.16
C ALA A 412 0.29 3.56 10.35
N GLY A 413 -0.48 3.24 11.40
CA GLY A 413 -0.03 2.43 12.53
C GLY A 413 -0.13 0.93 12.29
N ALA A 414 0.32 0.15 13.27
CA ALA A 414 0.35 -1.32 13.20
C ALA A 414 -1.01 -1.94 12.88
N MET A 415 -2.11 -1.45 13.47
CA MET A 415 -3.45 -2.00 13.24
C MET A 415 -3.99 -1.69 11.83
N VAL A 416 -3.70 -0.50 11.30
CA VAL A 416 -4.11 -0.11 9.94
C VAL A 416 -3.32 -0.90 8.90
N LEU A 417 -2.03 -1.14 9.15
CA LEU A 417 -1.19 -1.98 8.29
C LEU A 417 -1.64 -3.45 8.29
N ALA A 418 -2.21 -3.91 9.40
CA ALA A 418 -2.74 -5.27 9.58
C ALA A 418 -4.16 -5.47 9.03
N ASP A 419 -4.77 -4.51 8.32
CA ASP A 419 -6.12 -4.63 7.77
C ASP A 419 -6.31 -5.94 6.96
N GLY A 420 -7.32 -6.73 7.32
CA GLY A 420 -7.64 -8.07 6.80
C GLY A 420 -6.73 -9.21 7.30
N GLY A 421 -5.71 -8.90 8.08
CA GLY A 421 -4.77 -9.85 8.68
C GLY A 421 -4.96 -10.00 10.19
N VAL A 422 -3.84 -10.15 10.90
CA VAL A 422 -3.80 -10.31 12.35
C VAL A 422 -2.77 -9.35 12.93
N CYS A 423 -3.18 -8.55 13.90
CA CYS A 423 -2.32 -7.67 14.68
C CYS A 423 -1.93 -8.38 15.97
N LEU A 424 -0.62 -8.55 16.19
CA LEU A 424 -0.07 -9.20 17.38
C LEU A 424 0.56 -8.14 18.28
N ILE A 425 0.01 -7.99 19.48
CA ILE A 425 0.39 -6.94 20.43
C ILE A 425 1.01 -7.61 21.65
N ASP A 426 2.30 -7.40 21.89
CA ASP A 426 2.95 -7.82 23.13
C ASP A 426 2.94 -6.68 24.15
N GLU A 427 2.98 -7.01 25.43
CA GLU A 427 2.96 -6.05 26.55
C GLU A 427 1.77 -5.06 26.50
N ILE A 428 0.56 -5.57 26.24
CA ILE A 428 -0.66 -4.75 26.17
C ILE A 428 -0.95 -4.01 27.49
N ASP A 429 -0.45 -4.52 28.62
CA ASP A 429 -0.57 -3.91 29.96
C ASP A 429 0.19 -2.58 30.11
N LYS A 430 1.14 -2.31 29.20
CA LYS A 430 2.04 -1.15 29.24
C LYS A 430 1.76 -0.10 28.17
N MET A 431 0.57 -0.14 27.56
CA MET A 431 0.18 0.83 26.53
C MET A 431 -0.12 2.22 27.11
N ASP A 432 0.12 3.23 26.28
CA ASP A 432 -0.23 4.62 26.57
C ASP A 432 -1.76 4.85 26.44
N ASP A 433 -2.28 5.85 27.16
CA ASP A 433 -3.72 6.16 27.17
C ASP A 433 -4.29 6.57 25.80
N ASN A 434 -3.46 7.18 24.95
CA ASN A 434 -3.83 7.52 23.57
C ASN A 434 -4.09 6.26 22.72
N ASP A 435 -3.19 5.27 22.81
CA ASP A 435 -3.34 4.00 22.10
C ASP A 435 -4.49 3.18 22.66
N ARG A 436 -4.76 3.28 23.98
CA ARG A 436 -5.91 2.64 24.63
C ARG A 436 -7.24 3.09 24.03
N SER A 437 -7.41 4.40 23.82
CA SER A 437 -8.63 4.97 23.21
C SER A 437 -8.82 4.51 21.76
N ALA A 438 -7.72 4.38 21.02
CA ALA A 438 -7.75 4.03 19.61
C ALA A 438 -7.95 2.52 19.40
N ILE A 439 -7.43 1.67 20.30
CA ILE A 439 -7.75 0.24 20.35
C ILE A 439 -9.23 0.01 20.67
N HIS A 440 -9.83 0.82 21.55
CA HIS A 440 -11.26 0.72 21.83
C HIS A 440 -12.10 0.89 20.57
N GLU A 441 -11.79 1.91 19.77
CA GLU A 441 -12.46 2.15 18.50
C GLU A 441 -12.21 1.02 17.50
N ALA A 442 -10.95 0.58 17.37
CA ALA A 442 -10.57 -0.45 16.42
C ALA A 442 -11.19 -1.83 16.73
N LEU A 443 -11.24 -2.24 18.00
CA LEU A 443 -11.86 -3.51 18.41
C LEU A 443 -13.39 -3.51 18.27
N GLU A 444 -14.03 -2.34 18.40
CA GLU A 444 -15.48 -2.19 18.32
C GLU A 444 -15.96 -2.03 16.86
N GLN A 445 -15.39 -1.06 16.15
CA GLN A 445 -15.87 -0.60 14.85
C GLN A 445 -15.03 -1.12 13.67
N GLN A 446 -13.88 -1.75 13.93
CA GLN A 446 -12.89 -2.13 12.92
C GLN A 446 -12.41 -0.94 12.06
N THR A 447 -12.48 0.27 12.62
CA THR A 447 -12.02 1.52 12.00
C THR A 447 -11.29 2.38 13.02
N VAL A 448 -10.43 3.26 12.53
CA VAL A 448 -9.72 4.25 13.34
C VAL A 448 -9.95 5.61 12.71
N THR A 449 -10.52 6.53 13.49
CA THR A 449 -10.77 7.91 13.07
C THR A 449 -9.67 8.83 13.61
N ILE A 450 -9.14 9.68 12.73
CA ILE A 450 -8.12 10.66 13.09
C ILE A 450 -8.61 12.03 12.73
N THR A 451 -8.67 12.87 13.75
CA THR A 451 -8.98 14.30 13.66
C THR A 451 -7.82 15.07 14.29
N LYS A 452 -6.77 15.33 13.51
CA LYS A 452 -5.58 16.09 13.96
C LYS A 452 -5.04 16.96 12.82
N ALA A 453 -4.54 18.14 13.17
CA ALA A 453 -3.90 19.08 12.24
C ALA A 453 -4.75 19.44 10.98
N GLY A 454 -6.09 19.48 11.14
CA GLY A 454 -7.03 19.77 10.04
C GLY A 454 -7.27 18.60 9.09
N ILE A 455 -6.73 17.41 9.40
CA ILE A 455 -6.98 16.17 8.66
C ILE A 455 -8.06 15.40 9.42
N HIS A 456 -9.19 15.17 8.75
CA HIS A 456 -10.26 14.28 9.20
C HIS A 456 -10.28 13.06 8.27
N ALA A 457 -9.74 11.94 8.74
CA ALA A 457 -9.64 10.72 7.95
C ALA A 457 -10.09 9.51 8.76
N THR A 458 -10.78 8.58 8.10
CA THR A 458 -11.16 7.28 8.67
C THR A 458 -10.38 6.19 7.95
N LEU A 459 -9.67 5.39 8.73
CA LEU A 459 -8.83 4.29 8.25
C LEU A 459 -9.45 2.96 8.67
N ASN A 460 -9.36 1.96 7.80
CA ASN A 460 -9.85 0.62 8.12
C ASN A 460 -8.81 -0.12 8.97
N ALA A 461 -9.29 -0.85 9.97
CA ALA A 461 -8.49 -1.69 10.86
C ALA A 461 -9.20 -3.03 11.09
N ARG A 462 -9.61 -3.69 9.99
CA ARG A 462 -10.37 -4.95 10.01
C ARG A 462 -9.42 -6.12 10.26
N CYS A 463 -8.85 -6.19 11.45
CA CYS A 463 -7.88 -7.22 11.81
C CYS A 463 -8.29 -7.99 13.07
N GLY A 464 -7.98 -9.27 13.11
CA GLY A 464 -7.97 -10.04 14.34
C GLY A 464 -6.86 -9.53 15.27
N VAL A 465 -7.10 -9.52 16.58
CA VAL A 465 -6.11 -9.01 17.55
C VAL A 465 -5.72 -10.14 18.48
N ILE A 466 -4.43 -10.47 18.51
CA ILE A 466 -3.86 -11.42 19.45
C ILE A 466 -2.93 -10.66 20.37
N ALA A 467 -3.36 -10.46 21.61
CA ALA A 467 -2.63 -9.70 22.60
C ALA A 467 -2.00 -10.60 23.65
N ALA A 468 -0.78 -10.29 24.08
CA ALA A 468 -0.18 -10.82 25.28
C ALA A 468 0.03 -9.71 26.31
N GLY A 469 -0.28 -10.02 27.57
CA GLY A 469 -0.09 -9.13 28.69
C GLY A 469 0.49 -9.85 29.90
N ASN A 470 1.10 -9.08 30.78
CA ASN A 470 1.62 -9.58 32.05
C ASN A 470 0.76 -9.07 33.21
N PRO A 471 0.59 -9.87 34.28
CA PRO A 471 -0.13 -9.43 35.47
C PRO A 471 0.64 -8.32 36.18
N THR A 472 -0.07 -7.37 36.77
CA THR A 472 0.51 -6.16 37.40
C THR A 472 1.51 -6.49 38.51
N PHE A 473 1.28 -7.58 39.24
CA PHE A 473 2.13 -8.02 40.36
C PHE A 473 3.19 -9.05 39.95
N GLY A 474 3.40 -9.28 38.65
CA GLY A 474 4.33 -10.28 38.12
C GLY A 474 3.87 -11.73 38.26
N LYS A 475 2.90 -12.01 39.13
CA LYS A 475 2.18 -13.28 39.22
C LYS A 475 0.68 -13.08 39.16
N TYR A 476 -0.02 -14.03 38.56
CA TYR A 476 -1.47 -14.06 38.55
C TYR A 476 -2.06 -14.44 39.91
N LEU A 477 -2.90 -13.59 40.51
CA LEU A 477 -3.54 -13.84 41.80
C LEU A 477 -4.99 -14.32 41.59
N ARG A 478 -5.27 -15.57 41.98
CA ARG A 478 -6.61 -16.18 41.86
C ARG A 478 -7.67 -15.54 42.74
N ASP A 479 -7.25 -14.88 43.83
CA ASP A 479 -8.17 -14.23 44.78
C ASP A 479 -8.75 -12.91 44.24
N ARG A 480 -8.26 -12.43 43.09
CA ARG A 480 -8.68 -11.17 42.47
C ARG A 480 -9.33 -11.42 41.11
N SER A 481 -10.14 -10.46 40.68
CA SER A 481 -10.74 -10.51 39.35
C SER A 481 -9.67 -10.41 38.26
N VAL A 482 -9.97 -10.87 37.04
CA VAL A 482 -9.06 -10.75 35.89
C VAL A 482 -8.74 -9.27 35.61
N ALA A 483 -9.72 -8.39 35.79
CA ALA A 483 -9.58 -6.95 35.58
C ALA A 483 -8.67 -6.27 36.61
N ASP A 484 -8.62 -6.78 37.85
CA ASP A 484 -7.69 -6.25 38.87
C ASP A 484 -6.28 -6.81 38.73
N ASN A 485 -6.14 -7.96 38.07
CA ASN A 485 -4.85 -8.60 37.81
C ASN A 485 -4.10 -7.93 36.65
N ILE A 486 -4.78 -7.19 35.77
CA ILE A 486 -4.20 -6.58 34.58
C ILE A 486 -4.50 -5.10 34.57
N ASN A 487 -3.56 -4.28 34.12
CA ASN A 487 -3.80 -2.86 33.92
C ASN A 487 -4.60 -2.58 32.62
N LEU A 488 -5.80 -3.14 32.49
CA LEU A 488 -6.72 -2.90 31.38
C LEU A 488 -8.14 -2.60 31.89
N PRO A 489 -8.86 -1.65 31.27
CA PRO A 489 -10.21 -1.37 31.68
C PRO A 489 -11.13 -2.51 31.26
N PRO A 490 -12.20 -2.80 32.04
CA PRO A 490 -13.11 -3.91 31.77
C PRO A 490 -13.79 -3.79 30.39
N THR A 491 -13.90 -2.57 29.87
CA THR A 491 -14.42 -2.28 28.54
C THR A 491 -13.54 -2.83 27.41
N ILE A 492 -12.22 -2.98 27.59
CA ILE A 492 -11.37 -3.68 26.59
C ILE A 492 -11.50 -5.19 26.78
N LEU A 493 -11.51 -5.66 28.03
CA LEU A 493 -11.61 -7.08 28.33
C LEU A 493 -12.88 -7.71 27.77
N SER A 494 -14.02 -6.99 27.83
CA SER A 494 -15.28 -7.47 27.26
C SER A 494 -15.28 -7.59 25.72
N ARG A 495 -14.27 -7.02 25.04
CA ARG A 495 -14.13 -7.06 23.57
C ARG A 495 -13.24 -8.19 23.08
N PHE A 496 -12.49 -8.83 24.00
CA PHE A 496 -11.77 -10.06 23.72
C PHE A 496 -12.70 -11.25 23.85
N ASP A 497 -12.78 -12.08 22.81
CA ASP A 497 -13.67 -13.23 22.78
C ASP A 497 -13.09 -14.41 23.59
N LEU A 498 -11.77 -14.59 23.54
CA LEU A 498 -11.06 -15.65 24.27
C LEU A 498 -9.96 -15.07 25.18
N ILE A 499 -10.04 -15.39 26.46
CA ILE A 499 -9.07 -14.97 27.48
C ILE A 499 -8.40 -16.21 28.06
N PHE A 500 -7.09 -16.35 27.84
CA PHE A 500 -6.28 -17.44 28.38
C PHE A 500 -5.40 -16.93 29.52
N ILE A 501 -5.41 -17.68 30.62
CA ILE A 501 -4.55 -17.43 31.78
C ILE A 501 -3.53 -18.55 31.88
N VAL A 502 -2.26 -18.20 31.70
CA VAL A 502 -1.11 -19.10 31.81
C VAL A 502 -0.45 -18.86 33.16
N GLU A 503 -0.71 -19.75 34.10
CA GLU A 503 -0.08 -19.75 35.42
C GLU A 503 1.17 -20.64 35.40
N ASP A 504 2.28 -20.13 35.93
CA ASP A 504 3.47 -20.94 36.15
C ASP A 504 3.37 -21.64 37.51
N LYS A 505 3.12 -22.96 37.48
CA LYS A 505 3.07 -23.81 38.67
C LYS A 505 4.22 -24.80 38.61
N PRO A 506 5.10 -24.85 39.63
CA PRO A 506 6.21 -25.80 39.66
C PRO A 506 5.66 -27.22 39.73
N ASP A 507 6.06 -28.05 38.77
CA ASP A 507 5.68 -29.45 38.67
C ASP A 507 6.87 -30.24 38.10
N ASP A 508 7.47 -31.09 38.95
CA ASP A 508 8.70 -31.82 38.64
C ASP A 508 8.60 -32.67 37.38
N THR A 509 7.40 -33.20 37.07
CA THR A 509 7.19 -34.00 35.85
C THR A 509 7.22 -33.15 34.59
N ARG A 510 6.46 -32.05 34.57
CA ARG A 510 6.38 -31.11 33.46
C ARG A 510 7.67 -30.33 33.25
N ASP A 511 8.32 -29.92 34.34
CA ASP A 511 9.58 -29.18 34.30
C ASP A 511 10.71 -30.04 33.71
N ARG A 512 10.72 -31.34 34.01
CA ARG A 512 11.66 -32.30 33.41
C ARG A 512 11.43 -32.48 31.92
N GLU A 513 10.18 -32.67 31.50
CA GLU A 513 9.82 -32.77 30.07
C GLU A 513 10.16 -31.48 29.30
N LEU A 514 9.88 -30.32 29.91
CA LEU A 514 10.22 -29.01 29.37
C LEU A 514 11.74 -28.86 29.22
N ALA A 515 12.52 -29.24 30.24
CA ALA A 515 13.98 -29.17 30.18
C ALA A 515 14.54 -30.08 29.08
N ASP A 516 14.07 -31.32 28.98
CA ASP A 516 14.47 -32.26 27.93
C ASP A 516 14.11 -31.73 26.54
N PHE A 517 12.94 -31.11 26.40
CA PHE A 517 12.50 -30.47 25.17
C PHE A 517 13.41 -29.29 24.79
N VAL A 518 13.68 -28.36 25.72
CA VAL A 518 14.55 -27.20 25.47
C VAL A 518 15.96 -27.63 25.08
N LEU A 519 16.50 -28.66 25.76
CA LEU A 519 17.81 -29.24 25.44
C LEU A 519 17.82 -29.86 24.05
N ARG A 520 16.76 -30.57 23.65
CA ARG A 520 16.63 -31.17 22.32
C ARG A 520 16.56 -30.11 21.22
N VAL A 521 15.70 -29.12 21.39
CA VAL A 521 15.50 -28.02 20.43
C VAL A 521 16.80 -27.24 20.22
N ARG A 522 17.50 -26.89 21.32
CA ARG A 522 18.77 -26.15 21.24
C ARG A 522 19.95 -27.01 20.79
N GLY A 523 19.97 -28.29 21.12
CA GLY A 523 21.08 -29.20 20.82
C GLY A 523 21.07 -29.77 19.41
N GLN A 524 19.90 -30.10 18.85
CA GLN A 524 19.79 -30.72 17.52
C GLN A 524 19.46 -29.72 16.41
N GLY A 525 19.01 -28.50 16.75
CA GLY A 525 18.75 -27.41 15.79
C GLY A 525 17.59 -27.65 14.81
N LYS A 526 17.01 -28.85 14.78
CA LYS A 526 15.84 -29.21 13.97
C LYS A 526 14.84 -29.99 14.82
N VAL A 527 13.63 -29.47 14.90
CA VAL A 527 12.45 -30.21 15.34
C VAL A 527 11.84 -30.81 14.09
N ASP A 528 11.56 -32.11 14.07
CA ASP A 528 10.78 -32.72 13.00
C ASP A 528 9.36 -32.15 13.07
N VAL A 529 9.00 -31.32 12.11
CA VAL A 529 7.69 -30.67 12.03
C VAL A 529 6.87 -31.39 10.97
N PRO A 530 5.62 -31.80 11.27
CA PRO A 530 4.76 -32.49 10.30
C PRO A 530 4.49 -31.67 9.04
N PHE A 531 4.38 -30.35 9.17
CA PHE A 531 4.12 -29.44 8.07
C PHE A 531 5.08 -28.25 8.07
N SER A 532 5.42 -27.79 6.87
CA SER A 532 6.20 -26.56 6.71
C SER A 532 5.35 -25.33 6.97
N ALA A 533 5.98 -24.23 7.42
CA ALA A 533 5.31 -22.95 7.61
C ALA A 533 4.67 -22.42 6.32
N GLU A 534 5.29 -22.68 5.16
CA GLU A 534 4.76 -22.28 3.86
C GLU A 534 3.48 -23.05 3.52
N THR A 535 3.45 -24.37 3.74
CA THR A 535 2.27 -25.21 3.49
C THR A 535 1.10 -24.75 4.37
N ILE A 536 1.34 -24.46 5.65
CA ILE A 536 0.31 -23.96 6.57
C ILE A 536 -0.21 -22.59 6.10
N ARG A 537 0.68 -21.69 5.70
CA ARG A 537 0.30 -20.37 5.19
C ARG A 537 -0.59 -20.49 3.94
N LYS A 538 -0.23 -21.36 2.99
CA LYS A 538 -1.05 -21.64 1.79
C LYS A 538 -2.40 -22.25 2.16
N TYR A 539 -2.43 -23.17 3.12
CA TYR A 539 -3.66 -23.81 3.59
C TYR A 539 -4.62 -22.79 4.24
N ILE A 540 -4.12 -21.92 5.13
CA ILE A 540 -4.93 -20.84 5.74
C ILE A 540 -5.47 -19.89 4.68
N ALA A 541 -4.64 -19.49 3.71
CA ALA A 541 -5.06 -18.61 2.62
C ALA A 541 -6.17 -19.25 1.75
N HIS A 542 -6.02 -20.53 1.41
CA HIS A 542 -7.02 -21.28 0.65
C HIS A 542 -8.34 -21.42 1.43
N ALA A 543 -8.27 -21.76 2.73
CA ALA A 543 -9.46 -21.92 3.57
C ALA A 543 -10.27 -20.61 3.68
N ARG A 544 -9.59 -19.47 3.91
CA ARG A 544 -10.23 -18.14 3.97
C ARG A 544 -10.90 -17.72 2.65
N ARG A 545 -10.42 -18.23 1.51
CA ARG A 545 -10.93 -17.89 0.17
C ARG A 545 -12.10 -18.76 -0.25
N SER A 546 -11.94 -20.07 -0.12
CA SER A 546 -12.82 -21.04 -0.78
C SER A 546 -13.96 -21.53 0.10
N VAL A 547 -13.86 -21.38 1.42
CA VAL A 547 -14.78 -22.01 2.37
C VAL A 547 -15.58 -20.94 3.12
N ASN A 548 -16.87 -20.85 2.81
CA ASN A 548 -17.82 -20.01 3.55
C ASN A 548 -18.82 -20.92 4.27
N PRO A 549 -18.53 -21.34 5.51
CA PRO A 549 -19.41 -22.23 6.25
C PRO A 549 -20.69 -21.49 6.67
N VAL A 550 -21.84 -22.16 6.52
CA VAL A 550 -23.13 -21.67 7.01
C VAL A 550 -23.51 -22.50 8.23
N LEU A 551 -24.01 -21.83 9.26
CA LEU A 551 -24.42 -22.48 10.50
C LEU A 551 -25.65 -23.35 10.24
N SER A 552 -25.59 -24.63 10.63
CA SER A 552 -26.73 -25.54 10.49
C SER A 552 -27.80 -25.24 11.55
N PRO A 553 -29.08 -25.53 11.29
CA PRO A 553 -30.16 -25.32 12.26
C PRO A 553 -29.91 -26.07 13.58
N ASP A 554 -29.43 -27.33 13.51
CA ASP A 554 -29.09 -28.13 14.69
C ASP A 554 -27.99 -27.49 15.55
N ALA A 555 -27.01 -26.82 14.92
CA ALA A 555 -25.96 -26.10 15.64
C ALA A 555 -26.52 -24.83 16.30
N ALA A 556 -27.44 -24.12 15.64
CA ALA A 556 -28.08 -22.94 16.19
C ALA A 556 -28.91 -23.28 17.45
N GLU A 557 -29.64 -24.39 17.44
CA GLU A 557 -30.40 -24.84 18.62
C GLU A 557 -29.48 -25.18 19.80
N LYS A 558 -28.35 -25.87 19.55
CA LYS A 558 -27.37 -26.16 20.59
C LYS A 558 -26.74 -24.90 21.19
N LEU A 559 -26.42 -23.91 20.35
CA LEU A 559 -25.90 -22.63 20.81
C LEU A 559 -26.92 -21.87 21.66
N ASN A 560 -28.18 -21.87 21.25
CA ASN A 560 -29.25 -21.24 22.02
C ASN A 560 -29.44 -21.94 23.38
N GLY A 561 -29.42 -23.27 23.40
CA GLY A 561 -29.46 -24.05 24.65
C GLY A 561 -28.31 -23.69 25.59
N PHE A 562 -27.09 -23.64 25.07
CA PHE A 562 -25.91 -23.26 25.86
C PHE A 562 -26.00 -21.82 26.40
N TYR A 563 -26.50 -20.87 25.61
CA TYR A 563 -26.64 -19.48 26.03
C TYR A 563 -27.66 -19.33 27.17
N LEU A 564 -28.70 -20.16 27.21
CA LEU A 564 -29.67 -20.17 28.31
C LEU A 564 -29.14 -20.81 29.60
N GLU A 565 -28.09 -21.63 29.51
CA GLU A 565 -27.42 -22.26 30.66
C GLU A 565 -26.34 -21.38 31.30
N MET A 566 -25.80 -20.41 30.54
CA MET A 566 -24.77 -19.45 30.95
C MET A 566 -25.35 -18.35 31.84
#